data_AF-A0A7W0QQP5-F1
#
_entry.id   AF-A0A7W0QQP5-F1
#
_cell.length_a   1.000
_cell.length_b   1.000
_cell.length_c   1.000
_cell.angle_alpha   90.00
_cell.angle_beta   90.00
_cell.angle_gamma   90.00
#
_symmetry.space_group_name_H-M   'P 1'
#
loop_
_entity.id
_entity.type
_entity.pdbx_description
1 polymer ?
#
loop_
_entity_poly.entity_id
_entity_poly.type
_entity_poly.pdbx_seq_one_letter_code
_entity_poly.pdbx_strand_id
1 'polypeptide(L)' 'PHRVEMLYLIMSDRPDVFVDIEPVWEKRMEALRQHVSQGRDLPDMENYFRRIAGDLGARVDCRLAEGFRRLPPT' A
#
# COMPACT_ATOMS: atom_id res chain seq x y z
N PRO A 1 -5.04 -28.63 11.91
CA PRO A 1 -4.27 -28.07 10.77
C PRO A 1 -5.11 -26.99 10.10
N HIS A 2 -4.50 -25.86 9.69
CA HIS A 2 -5.20 -24.76 9.01
C HIS A 2 -4.67 -24.64 7.56
N ARG A 3 -5.57 -24.38 6.61
CA ARG A 3 -5.23 -24.14 5.20
C ARG A 3 -5.63 -22.72 4.84
N VAL A 4 -4.65 -21.93 4.40
CA VAL A 4 -4.86 -20.57 3.92
C VAL A 4 -5.47 -20.61 2.52
N GLU A 5 -6.49 -19.78 2.30
CA GLU A 5 -7.22 -19.77 1.03
C GLU A 5 -6.56 -18.92 -0.06
N MET A 6 -5.86 -17.84 0.28
CA MET A 6 -5.22 -16.94 -0.68
C MET A 6 -4.03 -16.21 -0.05
N LEU A 7 -2.98 -15.95 -0.84
CA LEU A 7 -1.89 -15.07 -0.48
C LEU A 7 -1.99 -13.75 -1.27
N TYR A 8 -1.68 -12.65 -0.60
CA TYR A 8 -1.57 -11.32 -1.19
C TYR A 8 -0.18 -10.75 -0.88
N LEU A 9 0.63 -10.57 -1.91
CA LEU A 9 2.00 -10.05 -1.76
C LEU A 9 1.98 -8.53 -1.91
N ILE A 10 2.47 -7.83 -0.89
CA ILE A 10 2.67 -6.37 -0.90
C ILE A 10 3.92 -5.98 -1.70
N MET A 11 3.98 -4.71 -2.12
CA MET A 11 5.14 -4.13 -2.83
C MET A 11 5.57 -4.92 -4.07
N SER A 12 4.63 -5.62 -4.71
CA SER A 12 4.91 -6.28 -5.98
C SER A 12 5.07 -5.24 -7.09
N ASP A 13 6.03 -5.48 -7.99
CA ASP A 13 6.19 -4.77 -9.26
C ASP A 13 5.11 -5.13 -10.29
N ARG A 14 4.39 -6.23 -10.06
CA ARG A 14 3.33 -6.77 -10.93
C ARG A 14 2.00 -6.99 -10.20
N PRO A 15 1.44 -5.96 -9.52
CA PRO A 15 0.19 -6.10 -8.79
C PRO A 15 -0.98 -6.31 -9.77
N ASP A 16 -1.92 -7.16 -9.36
CA ASP A 16 -3.16 -7.49 -10.06
C ASP A 16 -4.42 -7.22 -9.23
N VAL A 17 -4.25 -6.79 -7.97
CA VAL A 17 -5.31 -6.33 -7.08
C VAL A 17 -4.94 -4.95 -6.55
N PHE A 18 -5.91 -4.04 -6.54
CA PHE A 18 -5.74 -2.66 -6.06
C PHE A 18 -6.84 -2.35 -5.05
N VAL A 19 -6.45 -1.72 -3.95
CA VAL A 19 -7.37 -1.29 -2.89
C VAL A 19 -7.30 0.23 -2.80
N ASP A 20 -8.44 0.90 -2.91
CA ASP A 20 -8.53 2.34 -2.64
C ASP A 20 -8.25 2.62 -1.17
N ILE A 21 -7.27 3.49 -0.94
CA ILE A 21 -6.82 3.86 0.39
C ILE A 21 -6.98 5.35 0.68
N GLU A 22 -7.59 6.13 -0.23
CA GLU A 22 -7.87 7.55 0.05
C GLU A 22 -8.64 7.74 1.37
N PRO A 23 -9.67 6.93 1.70
CA PRO A 23 -10.41 7.09 2.96
C PRO A 23 -9.59 6.86 4.23
N VAL A 24 -8.45 6.16 4.13
CA VAL A 24 -7.61 5.78 5.28
C VAL A 24 -6.19 6.36 5.20
N TRP A 25 -5.94 7.27 4.25
CA TRP A 25 -4.61 7.81 3.98
C TRP A 25 -3.98 8.44 5.22
N GLU A 26 -4.72 9.30 5.94
CA GLU A 26 -4.20 9.99 7.12
C GLU A 26 -3.82 9.01 8.24
N LYS A 27 -4.61 7.95 8.44
CA LYS A 27 -4.31 6.91 9.43
C LYS A 27 -3.08 6.10 9.04
N ARG A 28 -2.90 5.81 7.74
CA ARG A 28 -1.68 5.17 7.23
C ARG A 28 -0.45 6.04 7.52
N MET A 29 -0.54 7.34 7.27
CA MET A 29 0.55 8.28 7.52
C MET A 29 0.85 8.44 9.01
N GLU A 30 -0.16 8.52 9.87
CA GLU A 30 0.00 8.52 11.33
C GLU A 30 0.76 7.29 11.82
N ALA A 31 0.35 6.09 11.37
CA ALA A 31 1.03 4.85 11.71
C ALA A 31 2.48 4.82 11.22
N LEU A 32 2.70 5.27 9.99
CA LEU A 32 4.03 5.34 9.39
C LEU A 32 4.98 6.28 10.16
N ARG A 33 4.48 7.45 10.59
CA ARG A 33 5.27 8.44 11.36
C ARG A 33 5.75 7.90 12.72
N GLN A 34 5.15 6.83 13.25
CA GLN A 34 5.63 6.19 14.49
C GLN A 34 7.02 5.54 14.33
N HIS A 35 7.45 5.26 13.09
CA HIS A 35 8.76 4.65 12.80
C HIS A 35 9.89 5.70 12.76
N VAL A 36 10.05 6.44 13.86
CA VAL A 36 11.00 7.57 13.99
C VAL A 36 12.44 7.17 13.71
N SER A 37 12.90 6.03 14.23
CA SER A 37 14.28 5.54 13.99
C SER A 37 14.55 5.21 12.53
N GLN A 38 13.50 5.10 11.70
CA GLN A 38 13.57 4.87 10.26
C GLN A 38 13.37 6.17 9.45
N GLY A 39 13.30 7.33 10.12
CA GLY A 39 13.09 8.65 9.52
C GLY A 39 11.73 8.81 8.84
N ARG A 40 10.71 8.03 9.25
CA ARG A 40 9.39 8.03 8.61
C ARG A 40 8.50 9.21 9.00
N ASP A 41 8.92 9.97 10.00
CA ASP A 41 8.34 11.22 10.47
C ASP A 41 8.84 12.46 9.70
N LEU A 42 9.86 12.32 8.84
CA LEU A 42 10.42 13.43 8.09
C LEU A 42 9.43 13.99 7.05
N PRO A 43 9.43 15.32 6.79
CA PRO A 43 8.42 15.99 5.95
C PRO A 43 8.23 15.40 4.55
N ASP A 44 9.31 14.97 3.90
CA ASP A 44 9.27 14.47 2.52
C ASP A 44 8.70 13.06 2.38
N MET A 45 8.55 12.34 3.50
CA MET A 45 8.10 10.95 3.47
C MET A 45 6.66 10.82 2.99
N GLU A 46 5.79 11.75 3.37
CA GLU A 46 4.40 11.71 2.90
C GLU A 46 4.29 11.90 1.39
N ASN A 47 5.02 12.86 0.83
CA ASN A 47 5.05 13.09 -0.62
C ASN A 47 5.56 11.86 -1.36
N TYR A 48 6.60 11.20 -0.83
CA TYR A 48 7.13 9.96 -1.38
C TYR A 48 6.07 8.85 -1.44
N PHE A 49 5.38 8.57 -0.33
CA PHE A 49 4.35 7.53 -0.29
C PHE A 49 3.11 7.91 -1.10
N ARG A 50 2.72 9.19 -1.11
CA ARG A 50 1.57 9.70 -1.86
C ARG A 50 1.80 9.53 -3.36
N ARG A 51 3.03 9.76 -3.85
CA ARG A 51 3.40 9.48 -5.24
C ARG A 51 3.22 8.00 -5.59
N ILE A 52 3.76 7.08 -4.78
CA ILE A 52 3.62 5.64 -5.01
C ILE A 52 2.14 5.23 -5.04
N ALA A 53 1.36 5.67 -4.06
CA ALA A 53 -0.05 5.37 -3.99
C ALA A 53 -0.85 5.97 -5.16
N GLY A 54 -0.49 7.18 -5.59
CA GLY A 54 -1.08 7.85 -6.75
C GLY A 54 -0.78 7.11 -8.07
N ASP A 55 0.46 6.68 -8.27
CA ASP A 55 0.86 5.91 -9.46
C ASP A 55 0.08 4.58 -9.56
N LEU A 56 -0.20 3.95 -8.42
CA LEU A 56 -1.05 2.75 -8.36
C LEU A 56 -2.53 3.08 -8.57
N GLY A 57 -3.03 4.16 -7.98
CA GLY A 57 -4.43 4.58 -8.11
C GLY A 57 -4.81 4.94 -9.55
N ALA A 58 -3.91 5.63 -10.26
CA ALA A 58 -4.08 5.98 -11.67
C ALA A 58 -4.29 4.76 -12.59
N ARG A 59 -3.87 3.55 -12.17
CA ARG A 59 -4.09 2.31 -12.93
C ARG A 59 -5.51 1.77 -12.84
N VAL A 60 -6.29 2.22 -11.86
CA VAL A 60 -7.64 1.73 -11.55
C VAL A 60 -8.67 2.84 -11.29
N ASP A 61 -8.38 4.05 -11.77
CA ASP A 61 -9.26 5.23 -11.66
C ASP A 61 -9.64 5.58 -10.21
N CYS A 62 -8.68 5.46 -9.29
CA CYS A 62 -8.81 6.01 -7.94
C CYS A 62 -7.63 6.92 -7.61
N ARG A 63 -7.79 7.76 -6.59
CA ARG A 63 -6.76 8.77 -6.27
C ARG A 63 -5.51 8.16 -5.65
N LEU A 64 -5.68 7.22 -4.73
CA LEU A 64 -4.61 6.57 -3.99
C LEU A 64 -4.94 5.09 -3.85
N ALA A 65 -4.04 4.21 -4.28
CA ALA A 65 -4.19 2.77 -4.10
C ALA A 65 -2.99 2.11 -3.43
N GLU A 66 -3.25 0.98 -2.80
CA GLU A 66 -2.25 -0.06 -2.54
C GLU A 66 -2.43 -1.23 -3.51
N GLY A 67 -1.30 -1.72 -4.03
CA GLY A 67 -1.25 -2.81 -5.01
C GLY A 67 -0.76 -4.10 -4.37
N PHE A 68 -1.42 -5.20 -4.71
CA PHE A 68 -1.09 -6.55 -4.25
C PHE A 68 -0.99 -7.50 -5.44
N ARG A 69 -0.14 -8.52 -5.32
CA ARG A 69 -0.14 -9.68 -6.21
C ARG A 69 -0.83 -10.85 -5.53
N ARG A 70 -1.92 -11.33 -6.11
CA ARG A 70 -2.70 -12.45 -5.58
C ARG A 70 -2.14 -13.79 -6.06
N LEU A 71 -1.88 -14.72 -5.13
CA LEU A 71 -1.44 -16.08 -5.43
C LEU A 71 -2.43 -17.09 -4.83
N PRO A 72 -3.08 -17.92 -5.66
CA PRO A 72 -3.92 -19.01 -5.16
C PRO A 72 -3.05 -20.10 -4.52
N PRO A 73 -3.61 -20.90 -3.59
CA PRO A 73 -2.93 -22.03 -3.01
C PRO A 73 -2.66 -23.09 -4.09
N THR A 74 -1.47 -23.66 -4.06
CA THR A 74 -1.09 -24.86 -4.82
C THR A 74 -1.81 -26.11 -4.32
#